data_AF-A0A293ML49-F1
#
_entry.id   AF-A0A293ML49-F1
#
_cell.length_a   1.000
_cell.length_b   1.000
_cell.length_c   1.000
_cell.angle_alpha   90.00
_cell.angle_beta   90.00
_cell.angle_gamma   90.00
#
_symmetry.space_group_name_H-M   'P 1'
#
loop_
_entity.id
_entity.type
_entity.pdbx_description
1 polymer ?
#
loop_
_entity_poly.entity_id
_entity_poly.type
_entity_poly.pdbx_seq_one_letter_code
_entity_poly.pdbx_strand_id
1 'polypeptide(L)'
;MTSLSYCGMSIFGWSYCTPKRCGSDKRCSGSKRMLKRLPMAPSQEGQALTTSEAIKAASAVFDEAVTKVSTEKMWKMYISFCLELLQDAQSKKDTKKRLRSVLSCMQNASDINLLSLQHHLEWVKLLENCGEVKKALEEAEAATKKWASSVDAWLLTLHLQVTHPENVSATLNTIQRALDTVPKEESLPVWELSLTWITAACPSNAIGFLEKGLFYPSPVCTYIKERLLELHCLCKGYRAAKKFVSCS
;
A
#
# COMPACT_ATOMS: atom_id res chain seq x y z
N MET A 1 19.38 19.00 -0.73
CA MET A 1 18.14 19.64 -0.22
C MET A 1 16.97 19.13 -1.04
N THR A 2 16.39 18.00 -0.66
CA THR A 2 15.21 17.43 -1.32
C THR A 2 13.98 17.77 -0.48
N SER A 3 13.07 18.54 -1.07
CA SER A 3 11.79 18.93 -0.50
C SER A 3 10.88 17.71 -0.50
N LEU A 4 10.65 17.11 0.67
CA LEU A 4 9.59 16.10 0.86
C LEU A 4 8.24 16.80 0.78
N SER A 5 7.68 16.88 -0.43
CA SER A 5 6.27 17.21 -0.64
C SER A 5 5.43 15.99 -0.27
N TYR A 6 5.11 15.83 1.01
CA TYR A 6 3.96 15.02 1.43
C TYR A 6 2.70 15.84 1.10
N CYS A 7 2.36 15.93 -0.18
CA CYS A 7 1.14 16.57 -0.62
C CYS A 7 0.57 15.76 -1.78
N GLY A 8 -0.52 15.05 -1.52
CA GLY A 8 -1.38 14.43 -2.53
C GLY A 8 -0.86 13.14 -3.14
N MET A 9 -1.07 12.01 -2.46
CA MET A 9 -0.94 10.70 -3.09
C MET A 9 -2.19 9.86 -2.81
N SER A 10 -3.19 10.07 -3.66
CA SER A 10 -4.22 9.07 -3.97
C SER A 10 -3.53 7.96 -4.74
N ILE A 11 -3.23 6.84 -4.08
CA ILE A 11 -2.57 5.70 -4.70
C ILE A 11 -3.42 4.47 -4.37
N PHE A 12 -4.25 4.08 -5.35
CA PHE A 12 -5.25 3.01 -5.34
C PHE A 12 -6.55 3.26 -4.55
N GLY A 13 -7.47 4.04 -5.16
CA GLY A 13 -8.81 3.56 -5.52
C GLY A 13 -9.70 2.82 -4.50
N TRP A 14 -9.54 3.00 -3.19
CA TRP A 14 -10.49 2.49 -2.19
C TRP A 14 -11.23 3.68 -1.57
N SER A 15 -12.37 4.02 -2.17
CA SER A 15 -13.33 4.95 -1.56
C SER A 15 -13.98 4.24 -0.38
N TYR A 16 -13.65 4.64 0.85
CA TYR A 16 -14.50 4.34 1.98
C TYR A 16 -15.81 5.10 1.78
N CYS A 17 -16.82 4.41 1.23
CA CYS A 17 -18.20 4.89 1.22
C CYS A 17 -18.63 5.19 2.66
N THR A 18 -18.89 6.46 2.96
CA THR A 18 -19.64 6.86 4.15
C THR A 18 -20.94 7.54 3.75
N PRO A 19 -22.05 7.31 4.48
CA PRO A 19 -23.38 7.80 4.08
C PRO A 19 -23.49 9.31 4.30
N LYS A 20 -24.03 10.00 3.28
CA LYS A 20 -24.42 11.42 3.32
C LYS A 20 -25.33 11.70 4.53
N ARG A 21 -24.94 12.64 5.39
CA ARG A 21 -25.84 13.24 6.38
C ARG A 21 -26.52 14.47 5.76
N CYS A 22 -27.83 14.38 5.56
CA CYS A 22 -28.69 15.47 5.10
C CYS A 22 -28.61 16.68 6.03
N GLY A 23 -28.47 17.87 5.43
CA GLY A 23 -28.76 19.13 6.10
C GLY A 23 -30.27 19.37 6.20
N SER A 24 -30.69 20.04 7.26
CA SER A 24 -31.96 20.77 7.33
C SER A 24 -31.87 21.80 8.45
N ASP A 25 -31.74 23.04 8.00
CA ASP A 25 -31.85 24.29 8.72
C ASP A 25 -33.32 24.55 9.09
N LYS A 26 -33.64 24.75 10.38
CA LYS A 26 -34.90 25.39 10.80
C LYS A 26 -34.71 26.23 12.06
N ARG A 27 -34.76 27.54 11.80
CA ARG A 27 -35.09 28.67 12.68
C ARG A 27 -36.34 28.37 13.54
N CYS A 28 -36.24 28.56 14.86
CA CYS A 28 -37.40 28.72 15.75
C CYS A 28 -37.13 29.85 16.76
N SER A 29 -37.91 30.92 16.62
CA SER A 29 -38.01 32.03 17.56
C SER A 29 -39.00 31.70 18.68
N GLY A 30 -38.67 32.12 19.90
CA GLY A 30 -39.64 32.41 20.96
C GLY A 30 -39.72 31.37 22.08
N SER A 31 -39.30 31.75 23.29
CA SER A 31 -40.22 32.00 24.41
C SER A 31 -39.40 32.24 25.70
N LYS A 32 -39.58 33.42 26.29
CA LYS A 32 -39.04 33.77 27.60
C LYS A 32 -39.75 32.94 28.68
N ARG A 33 -39.03 32.11 29.43
CA ARG A 33 -39.43 31.68 30.77
C ARG A 33 -38.27 31.83 31.72
N MET A 34 -38.49 32.66 32.75
CA MET A 34 -37.63 32.77 33.92
C MET A 34 -37.55 31.39 34.59
N LEU A 35 -36.36 30.80 34.62
CA LEU A 35 -36.03 29.72 35.54
C LEU A 35 -35.08 30.27 36.60
N LYS A 36 -35.51 30.13 37.85
CA LYS A 36 -34.84 30.56 39.09
C LYS A 36 -33.37 30.13 39.10
N ARG A 37 -32.48 31.05 39.48
CA ARG A 37 -31.08 30.74 39.81
C ARG A 37 -31.07 29.81 41.02
N LEU A 38 -30.53 28.61 40.84
CA LEU A 38 -30.02 27.75 41.91
C LEU A 38 -28.51 27.99 42.04
N PRO A 39 -27.94 27.92 43.25
CA PRO A 39 -26.54 28.25 43.50
C PRO A 39 -25.59 27.29 42.77
N MET A 40 -24.55 27.86 42.19
CA MET A 40 -23.44 27.17 41.54
C MET A 40 -22.79 26.19 42.53
N ALA A 41 -22.79 24.90 42.18
CA ALA A 41 -21.79 23.97 42.67
C ALA A 41 -20.42 24.40 42.10
N PRO A 42 -19.32 24.24 42.85
CA PRO A 42 -18.00 24.61 42.35
C PRO A 42 -17.69 23.77 41.11
N SER A 43 -17.57 24.48 39.98
CA SER A 43 -17.05 23.95 38.73
C SER A 43 -15.73 23.28 39.03
N GLN A 44 -15.67 21.95 38.89
CA GLN A 44 -14.38 21.32 38.65
C GLN A 44 -13.85 21.95 37.36
N GLU A 45 -12.76 22.69 37.50
CA GLU A 45 -11.97 23.19 36.39
C GLU A 45 -11.47 21.97 35.62
N GLY A 46 -12.25 21.52 34.64
CA GLY A 46 -11.78 20.64 33.60
C GLY A 46 -10.71 21.40 32.83
N GLN A 47 -9.45 21.23 33.24
CA GLN A 47 -8.32 21.67 32.43
C GLN A 47 -8.49 21.02 31.06
N ALA A 48 -8.81 21.83 30.05
CA ALA A 48 -8.90 21.36 28.69
C ALA A 48 -7.52 20.85 28.29
N LEU A 49 -7.38 19.52 28.20
CA LEU A 49 -6.15 18.88 27.74
C LEU A 49 -5.74 19.50 26.41
N THR A 50 -4.46 19.84 26.29
CA THR A 50 -3.93 20.24 24.98
C THR A 50 -4.09 19.08 24.00
N THR A 51 -4.23 19.36 22.70
CA THR A 51 -4.33 18.31 21.67
C THR A 51 -3.18 17.30 21.78
N SER A 52 -1.98 17.77 22.15
CA SER A 52 -0.82 16.90 22.35
C SER A 52 -0.99 15.95 23.55
N GLU A 53 -1.55 16.41 24.67
CA GLU A 53 -1.81 15.57 25.84
C GLU A 53 -2.93 14.58 25.59
N ALA A 54 -4.00 15.01 24.91
CA ALA A 54 -5.09 14.12 24.50
C ALA A 54 -4.58 12.99 23.57
N ILE A 55 -3.74 13.31 22.58
CA ILE A 55 -3.12 12.30 21.70
C ILE A 55 -2.28 11.32 22.52
N LYS A 56 -1.45 11.80 23.45
CA LYS A 56 -0.63 10.93 24.30
C LYS A 56 -1.47 10.01 25.17
N ALA A 57 -2.54 10.53 25.78
CA ALA A 57 -3.46 9.73 26.59
C ALA A 57 -4.15 8.66 25.74
N ALA A 58 -4.60 9.00 24.54
CA ALA A 58 -5.20 8.05 23.60
C ALA A 58 -4.20 6.97 23.14
N SER A 59 -2.97 7.35 22.79
CA SER A 59 -1.90 6.38 22.47
C SER A 59 -1.65 5.42 23.63
N ALA A 60 -1.58 5.90 24.87
CA ALA A 60 -1.37 5.06 26.04
C ALA A 60 -2.49 4.01 26.23
N VAL A 61 -3.75 4.37 25.93
CA VAL A 61 -4.87 3.41 25.96
C VAL A 61 -4.67 2.31 24.91
N PHE A 62 -4.25 2.67 23.69
CA PHE A 62 -3.94 1.67 22.67
C PHE A 62 -2.74 0.81 23.05
N ASP A 63 -1.66 1.40 23.58
CA ASP A 63 -0.46 0.68 24.03
C ASP A 63 -0.82 -0.34 25.11
N GLU A 64 -1.61 0.05 26.12
CA GLU A 64 -2.10 -0.88 27.15
C GLU A 64 -2.96 -1.98 26.52
N ALA A 65 -3.85 -1.61 25.62
CA ALA A 65 -4.84 -2.54 25.12
C ALA A 65 -4.26 -3.53 24.08
N VAL A 66 -3.21 -3.19 23.32
CA VAL A 66 -2.46 -4.20 22.52
C VAL A 66 -1.66 -5.16 23.40
N THR A 67 -1.25 -4.75 24.61
CA THR A 67 -0.58 -5.66 25.56
C THR A 67 -1.55 -6.65 26.19
N LYS A 68 -2.78 -6.20 26.48
CA LYS A 68 -3.84 -7.04 27.10
C LYS A 68 -4.62 -7.87 26.10
N VAL A 69 -4.84 -7.35 24.90
CA VAL A 69 -5.67 -7.95 23.84
C VAL A 69 -4.87 -7.92 22.52
N SER A 70 -3.80 -8.72 22.48
CA SER A 70 -2.91 -8.80 21.31
C SER A 70 -3.56 -9.60 20.18
N THR A 71 -4.42 -8.95 19.42
CA THR A 71 -5.12 -9.51 18.26
C THR A 71 -4.92 -8.62 17.04
N GLU A 72 -4.98 -9.20 15.84
CA GLU A 72 -4.87 -8.45 14.58
C GLU A 72 -5.88 -7.29 14.52
N LYS A 73 -7.11 -7.50 14.99
CA LYS A 73 -8.14 -6.45 15.04
C LYS A 73 -7.72 -5.28 15.92
N MET A 74 -7.08 -5.54 17.05
CA MET A 74 -6.62 -4.49 17.96
C MET A 74 -5.49 -3.67 17.34
N TRP A 75 -4.52 -4.34 16.73
CA TRP A 75 -3.44 -3.68 15.99
C TRP A 75 -3.95 -2.87 14.81
N LYS A 76 -4.94 -3.39 14.06
CA LYS A 76 -5.60 -2.64 12.99
C LYS A 76 -6.20 -1.33 13.49
N MET A 77 -6.93 -1.34 14.61
CA MET A 77 -7.49 -0.11 15.19
C MET A 77 -6.40 0.86 15.62
N TYR A 78 -5.32 0.37 16.24
CA TYR A 78 -4.21 1.22 16.66
C TYR A 78 -3.47 1.84 15.47
N ILE A 79 -3.19 1.05 14.43
CA ILE A 79 -2.54 1.54 13.21
C ILE A 79 -3.41 2.58 12.50
N SER A 80 -4.72 2.33 12.37
CA SER A 80 -5.65 3.30 11.79
C SER A 80 -5.64 4.62 12.55
N PHE A 81 -5.69 4.59 13.88
CA PHE A 81 -5.56 5.78 14.72
C PHE A 81 -4.23 6.53 14.46
N CYS A 82 -3.10 5.82 14.39
CA CYS A 82 -1.80 6.43 14.10
C CYS A 82 -1.73 7.05 12.69
N LEU A 83 -2.35 6.43 11.69
CA LEU A 83 -2.43 6.94 10.32
C LEU A 83 -3.32 8.19 10.21
N GLU A 84 -4.47 8.20 10.88
CA GLU A 84 -5.35 9.38 10.98
C GLU A 84 -4.60 10.56 11.61
N LEU A 85 -3.89 10.31 12.71
CA LEU A 85 -3.02 11.31 13.30
C LEU A 85 -1.97 11.79 12.31
N LEU A 86 -1.31 10.91 11.56
CA LEU A 86 -0.32 11.35 10.57
C LEU A 86 -0.93 12.29 9.52
N GLN A 87 -2.15 12.01 9.06
CA GLN A 87 -2.87 12.85 8.10
C GLN A 87 -3.21 14.24 8.69
N ASP A 88 -3.57 14.30 9.96
CA ASP A 88 -3.90 15.55 10.66
C ASP A 88 -2.68 16.39 11.07
N ALA A 89 -1.47 16.01 10.65
CA ALA A 89 -0.24 16.70 11.04
C ALA A 89 -0.15 18.10 10.42
N GLN A 90 -0.12 19.14 11.25
CA GLN A 90 -0.12 20.53 10.81
C GLN A 90 1.28 21.11 10.56
N SER A 91 2.33 20.47 11.08
CA SER A 91 3.71 20.93 10.96
C SER A 91 4.64 19.80 10.52
N LYS A 92 5.73 20.15 9.83
CA LYS A 92 6.78 19.18 9.45
C LYS A 92 7.34 18.42 10.65
N LYS A 93 7.42 19.06 11.82
CA LYS A 93 7.88 18.43 13.07
C LYS A 93 6.88 17.37 13.53
N ASP A 94 5.59 17.68 13.48
CA ASP A 94 4.52 16.74 13.84
C ASP A 94 4.45 15.59 12.85
N THR A 95 4.53 15.86 11.55
CA THR A 95 4.56 14.81 10.51
C THR A 95 5.70 13.84 10.78
N LYS A 96 6.93 14.32 11.02
CA LYS A 96 8.08 13.46 11.32
C LYS A 96 7.92 12.67 12.63
N LYS A 97 7.27 13.24 13.63
CA LYS A 97 7.02 12.54 14.91
C LYS A 97 5.97 11.45 14.72
N ARG A 98 4.83 11.77 14.08
CA ARG A 98 3.72 10.85 13.84
C ARG A 98 4.11 9.73 12.87
N LEU A 99 4.91 10.03 11.84
CA LEU A 99 5.45 9.04 10.92
C LEU A 99 6.31 7.99 11.64
N ARG A 100 7.20 8.42 12.56
CA ARG A 100 7.97 7.48 13.38
C ARG A 100 7.08 6.60 14.26
N SER A 101 6.01 7.16 14.81
CA SER A 101 5.03 6.39 15.58
C SER A 101 4.29 5.36 14.72
N VAL A 102 3.88 5.72 13.49
CA VAL A 102 3.27 4.77 12.54
C VAL A 102 4.25 3.63 12.20
N LEU A 103 5.48 3.97 11.82
CA LEU A 103 6.50 2.96 11.46
C LEU A 103 6.80 2.01 12.63
N SER A 104 6.90 2.54 13.85
CA SER A 104 7.10 1.71 15.04
C SER A 104 5.90 0.84 15.36
N CYS A 105 4.67 1.34 15.20
CA CYS A 105 3.45 0.58 15.45
C CYS A 105 3.31 -0.59 14.46
N MET A 106 3.52 -0.32 13.16
CA MET A 106 3.49 -1.37 12.12
C MET A 106 4.62 -2.38 12.31
N GLN A 107 5.83 -1.94 12.67
CA GLN A 107 6.93 -2.85 12.98
C GLN A 107 6.59 -3.78 14.16
N ASN A 108 6.12 -3.22 15.28
CA ASN A 108 5.77 -4.01 16.46
C ASN A 108 4.68 -5.06 16.14
N ALA A 109 3.68 -4.69 15.33
CA ALA A 109 2.65 -5.61 14.86
C ALA A 109 3.22 -6.69 13.92
N SER A 110 4.18 -6.34 13.06
CA SER A 110 4.85 -7.28 12.16
C SER A 110 5.68 -8.30 12.94
N ASP A 111 6.47 -7.85 13.92
CA ASP A 111 7.37 -8.68 14.73
C ASP A 111 6.62 -9.81 15.46
N ILE A 112 5.36 -9.59 15.82
CA ILE A 112 4.49 -10.59 16.46
C ILE A 112 3.48 -11.23 15.49
N ASN A 113 3.67 -11.06 14.19
CA ASN A 113 2.85 -11.61 13.10
C ASN A 113 1.38 -11.17 13.06
N LEU A 114 1.02 -10.08 13.72
CA LEU A 114 -0.36 -9.54 13.78
C LEU A 114 -0.62 -8.38 12.81
N LEU A 115 0.32 -8.09 11.93
CA LEU A 115 0.10 -7.16 10.81
C LEU A 115 -0.63 -7.86 9.66
N SER A 116 -1.80 -7.33 9.29
CA SER A 116 -2.58 -7.79 8.13
C SER A 116 -1.83 -7.50 6.82
N LEU A 117 -2.12 -8.24 5.75
CA LEU A 117 -1.51 -8.02 4.42
C LEU A 117 -1.56 -6.55 3.99
N GLN A 118 -2.75 -5.92 4.02
CA GLN A 118 -2.92 -4.55 3.53
C GLN A 118 -2.03 -3.54 4.26
N HIS A 119 -1.99 -3.59 5.59
CA HIS A 119 -1.11 -2.73 6.39
C HIS A 119 0.38 -3.06 6.18
N HIS A 120 0.73 -4.33 5.92
CA HIS A 120 2.11 -4.70 5.59
C HIS A 120 2.57 -4.08 4.26
N LEU A 121 1.72 -4.14 3.23
CA LEU A 121 2.00 -3.51 1.94
C LEU A 121 2.10 -1.99 2.05
N GLU A 122 1.23 -1.36 2.84
CA GLU A 122 1.31 0.08 3.12
C GLU A 122 2.59 0.43 3.88
N TRP A 123 2.98 -0.38 4.85
CA TRP A 123 4.22 -0.19 5.62
C TRP A 123 5.46 -0.24 4.74
N VAL A 124 5.55 -1.22 3.84
CA VAL A 124 6.64 -1.35 2.87
C VAL A 124 6.75 -0.10 1.98
N LYS A 125 5.62 0.42 1.48
CA LYS A 125 5.60 1.67 0.69
C LYS A 125 6.03 2.88 1.51
N LEU A 126 5.63 2.96 2.78
CA LEU A 126 6.07 4.01 3.69
C LEU A 126 7.58 3.96 3.95
N LEU A 127 8.15 2.76 4.11
CA LEU A 127 9.59 2.58 4.26
C LEU A 127 10.35 3.04 3.01
N GLU A 128 9.90 2.66 1.82
CA GLU A 128 10.48 3.13 0.56
C GLU A 128 10.44 4.67 0.45
N ASN A 129 9.29 5.28 0.74
CA ASN A 129 9.11 6.74 0.72
C ASN A 129 9.99 7.48 1.74
N CYS A 130 10.38 6.81 2.83
CA CYS A 130 11.33 7.33 3.82
C CYS A 130 12.80 7.16 3.39
N GLY A 131 13.06 6.49 2.26
CA GLY A 131 14.39 6.13 1.79
C GLY A 131 14.98 4.90 2.50
N GLU A 132 14.19 4.17 3.30
CA GLU A 132 14.61 2.93 3.97
C GLU A 132 14.50 1.72 3.00
N VAL A 133 15.03 1.87 1.78
CA VAL A 133 14.86 0.90 0.67
C VAL A 133 15.28 -0.51 1.05
N LYS A 134 16.40 -0.67 1.77
CA LYS A 134 16.87 -1.99 2.22
C LYS A 134 15.83 -2.70 3.09
N LYS A 135 15.27 -1.99 4.08
CA LYS A 135 14.24 -2.54 4.96
C LYS A 135 12.93 -2.78 4.21
N ALA A 136 12.58 -1.88 3.28
CA ALA A 136 11.41 -2.08 2.41
C ALA A 136 11.51 -3.37 1.59
N LEU A 137 12.68 -3.66 1.02
CA LEU A 137 12.95 -4.91 0.28
C LEU A 137 12.89 -6.14 1.19
N GLU A 138 13.48 -6.08 2.39
CA GLU A 138 13.43 -7.16 3.38
C GLU A 138 11.97 -7.49 3.78
N GLU A 139 11.18 -6.45 4.08
CA GLU A 139 9.77 -6.60 4.47
C GLU A 139 8.88 -7.02 3.30
N ALA A 140 9.18 -6.59 2.07
CA ALA A 140 8.46 -7.05 0.88
C ALA A 140 8.68 -8.55 0.63
N GLU A 141 9.92 -9.03 0.75
CA GLU A 141 10.25 -10.45 0.65
C GLU A 141 9.67 -11.26 1.83
N ALA A 142 9.54 -10.66 3.03
CA ALA A 142 8.80 -11.28 4.12
C ALA A 142 7.30 -11.42 3.78
N ALA A 143 6.71 -10.42 3.12
CA ALA A 143 5.32 -10.46 2.69
C ALA A 143 5.05 -11.58 1.67
N THR A 144 5.95 -11.80 0.71
CA THR A 144 5.81 -12.90 -0.28
C THR A 144 5.97 -14.28 0.36
N LYS A 145 6.65 -14.40 1.50
CA LYS A 145 6.70 -15.66 2.26
C LYS A 145 5.43 -15.89 3.06
N LYS A 146 4.90 -14.84 3.72
CA LYS A 146 3.70 -14.93 4.56
C LYS A 146 2.42 -15.06 3.74
N TRP A 147 2.33 -14.35 2.62
CA TRP A 147 1.18 -14.32 1.72
C TRP A 147 1.58 -14.74 0.31
N ALA A 148 2.12 -15.95 0.19
CA ALA A 148 2.73 -16.47 -1.03
C ALA A 148 1.80 -16.45 -2.26
N SER A 149 0.50 -16.67 -2.11
CA SER A 149 -0.44 -16.64 -3.24
C SER A 149 -0.93 -15.22 -3.60
N SER A 150 -0.53 -14.18 -2.85
CA SER A 150 -1.02 -12.82 -3.04
C SER A 150 -0.30 -12.12 -4.19
N VAL A 151 -1.03 -11.84 -5.28
CA VAL A 151 -0.52 -11.05 -6.40
C VAL A 151 -0.04 -9.67 -5.95
N ASP A 152 -0.76 -9.02 -5.03
CA ASP A 152 -0.37 -7.69 -4.53
C ASP A 152 0.98 -7.70 -3.79
N ALA A 153 1.26 -8.74 -3.01
CA ALA A 153 2.54 -8.88 -2.30
C ALA A 153 3.70 -9.07 -3.28
N TRP A 154 3.50 -9.90 -4.30
CA TRP A 154 4.48 -10.11 -5.35
C TRP A 154 4.69 -8.88 -6.22
N LEU A 155 3.62 -8.18 -6.61
CA LEU A 155 3.71 -6.96 -7.40
C LEU A 155 4.47 -5.86 -6.67
N LEU A 156 4.23 -5.67 -5.37
CA LEU A 156 4.98 -4.70 -4.58
C LEU A 156 6.47 -5.06 -4.49
N THR A 157 6.76 -6.34 -4.26
CA THR A 157 8.14 -6.84 -4.22
C THR A 157 8.86 -6.66 -5.55
N LEU A 158 8.19 -7.00 -6.65
CA LEU A 158 8.71 -6.80 -7.99
C LEU A 158 8.90 -5.33 -8.30
N HIS A 159 7.95 -4.47 -7.95
CA HIS A 159 8.06 -3.02 -8.15
C HIS A 159 9.32 -2.46 -7.48
N LEU A 160 9.59 -2.87 -6.23
CA LEU A 160 10.81 -2.47 -5.53
C LEU A 160 12.07 -3.01 -6.22
N GLN A 161 12.07 -4.28 -6.63
CA GLN A 161 13.20 -4.92 -7.29
C GLN A 161 13.51 -4.32 -8.67
N VAL A 162 12.50 -3.94 -9.46
CA VAL A 162 12.72 -3.31 -10.77
C VAL A 162 13.10 -1.83 -10.63
N THR A 163 12.69 -1.17 -9.56
CA THR A 163 13.03 0.24 -9.27
C THR A 163 14.41 0.37 -8.65
N HIS A 164 14.79 -0.58 -7.79
CA HIS A 164 16.09 -0.63 -7.11
C HIS A 164 16.80 -1.97 -7.39
N PRO A 165 17.11 -2.27 -8.68
CA PRO A 165 17.66 -3.57 -9.05
C PRO A 165 19.08 -3.72 -8.51
N GLU A 166 19.35 -4.85 -7.84
CA GLU A 166 20.72 -5.23 -7.49
C GLU A 166 21.49 -5.61 -8.76
N ASN A 167 20.93 -6.54 -9.54
CA ASN A 167 21.44 -6.97 -10.83
C ASN A 167 20.33 -7.65 -11.65
N VAL A 168 20.61 -7.86 -12.95
CA VAL A 168 19.63 -8.41 -13.89
C VAL A 168 19.21 -9.83 -13.51
N SER A 169 20.14 -10.70 -13.09
CA SER A 169 19.82 -12.10 -12.78
C SER A 169 18.99 -12.25 -11.51
N ALA A 170 19.26 -11.47 -10.47
CA ALA A 170 18.47 -11.43 -9.24
C ALA A 170 17.02 -10.98 -9.50
N THR A 171 16.86 -9.96 -10.35
CA THR A 171 15.53 -9.46 -10.74
C THR A 171 14.76 -10.50 -11.55
N LEU A 172 15.40 -11.14 -12.55
CA LEU A 172 14.81 -12.23 -13.34
C LEU A 172 14.43 -13.43 -12.47
N ASN A 173 15.26 -13.79 -11.49
CA ASN A 173 14.96 -14.85 -10.53
C ASN A 173 13.73 -14.49 -9.69
N THR A 174 13.58 -13.23 -9.26
CA THR A 174 12.40 -12.80 -8.51
C THR A 174 11.14 -12.82 -9.37
N ILE A 175 11.22 -12.41 -10.64
CA ILE A 175 10.12 -12.53 -11.61
C ILE A 175 9.70 -14.00 -11.75
N GLN A 176 10.65 -14.92 -11.92
CA GLN A 176 10.35 -16.34 -12.05
C GLN A 176 9.69 -16.89 -10.79
N ARG A 177 10.23 -16.57 -9.60
CA ARG A 177 9.62 -16.97 -8.31
C ARG A 177 8.17 -16.47 -8.18
N ALA A 178 7.91 -15.23 -8.58
CA ALA A 178 6.56 -14.68 -8.57
C ALA A 178 5.63 -15.51 -9.46
N LEU A 179 6.02 -15.74 -10.73
CA LEU A 179 5.24 -16.49 -11.71
C LEU A 179 5.00 -17.96 -11.35
N ASP A 180 5.91 -18.57 -10.58
CA ASP A 180 5.79 -19.94 -10.09
C ASP A 180 4.84 -20.04 -8.87
N THR A 181 4.61 -18.93 -8.17
CA THR A 181 3.87 -18.92 -6.90
C THR A 181 2.46 -18.33 -7.03
N VAL A 182 2.29 -17.26 -7.82
CA VAL A 182 0.98 -16.61 -7.96
C VAL A 182 0.01 -17.47 -8.79
N PRO A 183 -1.31 -17.39 -8.52
CA PRO A 183 -2.31 -18.01 -9.36
C PRO A 183 -2.16 -17.57 -10.83
N LYS A 184 -2.16 -18.51 -11.76
CA LYS A 184 -1.91 -18.22 -13.18
C LYS A 184 -2.99 -17.31 -13.77
N GLU A 185 -4.21 -17.44 -13.28
CA GLU A 185 -5.40 -16.68 -13.65
C GLU A 185 -5.27 -15.20 -13.30
N GLU A 186 -4.51 -14.88 -12.25
CA GLU A 186 -4.30 -13.53 -11.74
C GLU A 186 -2.89 -12.99 -12.04
N SER A 187 -2.08 -13.75 -12.79
CA SER A 187 -0.67 -13.44 -13.03
C SER A 187 -0.42 -12.34 -14.08
N LEU A 188 -1.45 -11.90 -14.82
CA LEU A 188 -1.30 -10.91 -15.90
C LEU A 188 -0.55 -9.63 -15.47
N PRO A 189 -0.85 -9.00 -14.31
CA PRO A 189 -0.09 -7.83 -13.86
C PRO A 189 1.40 -8.10 -13.64
N VAL A 190 1.77 -9.32 -13.23
CA VAL A 190 3.17 -9.74 -13.06
C VAL A 190 3.85 -9.80 -14.43
N TRP A 191 3.17 -10.35 -15.44
CA TRP A 191 3.67 -10.37 -16.82
C TRP A 191 3.88 -8.97 -17.39
N GLU A 192 2.93 -8.06 -17.18
CA GLU A 192 3.02 -6.68 -17.67
C GLU A 192 4.21 -5.94 -17.08
N LEU A 193 4.32 -5.91 -15.76
CA LEU A 193 5.44 -5.25 -15.07
C LEU A 193 6.78 -5.86 -15.47
N SER A 194 6.85 -7.19 -15.54
CA SER A 194 8.07 -7.91 -15.90
C SER A 194 8.50 -7.60 -17.33
N LEU A 195 7.56 -7.61 -18.29
CA LEU A 195 7.88 -7.34 -19.68
C LEU A 195 8.37 -5.91 -19.89
N THR A 196 7.73 -4.93 -19.24
CA THR A 196 8.16 -3.53 -19.28
C THR A 196 9.60 -3.39 -18.79
N TRP A 197 9.96 -4.06 -17.69
CA TRP A 197 11.34 -4.01 -17.20
C TRP A 197 12.32 -4.80 -18.08
N ILE A 198 11.97 -6.03 -18.51
CA ILE A 198 12.84 -6.87 -19.34
C ILE A 198 13.17 -6.19 -20.67
N THR A 199 12.17 -5.60 -21.34
CA THR A 199 12.38 -4.90 -22.62
C THR A 199 13.30 -3.68 -22.49
N ALA A 200 13.31 -3.02 -21.33
CA ALA A 200 14.20 -1.91 -21.04
C ALA A 200 15.61 -2.35 -20.59
N ALA A 201 15.70 -3.32 -19.68
CA ALA A 201 16.92 -3.69 -18.99
C ALA A 201 17.71 -4.83 -19.68
N CYS A 202 17.02 -5.80 -20.29
CA CYS A 202 17.62 -6.98 -20.90
C CYS A 202 16.81 -7.49 -22.11
N PRO A 203 16.73 -6.70 -23.20
CA PRO A 203 15.84 -6.99 -24.33
C PRO A 203 16.10 -8.34 -25.02
N SER A 204 17.33 -8.87 -24.94
CA SER A 204 17.67 -10.21 -25.42
C SER A 204 16.82 -11.32 -24.80
N ASN A 205 16.32 -11.10 -23.58
CA ASN A 205 15.55 -12.07 -22.82
C ASN A 205 14.04 -11.97 -23.11
N ALA A 206 13.59 -10.89 -23.77
CA ALA A 206 12.16 -10.58 -23.94
C ALA A 206 11.40 -11.67 -24.69
N ILE A 207 11.94 -12.17 -25.81
CA ILE A 207 11.26 -13.20 -26.61
C ILE A 207 11.14 -14.51 -25.82
N GLY A 208 12.25 -15.02 -25.26
CA GLY A 208 12.23 -16.25 -24.49
C GLY A 208 11.40 -16.14 -23.20
N PHE A 209 11.29 -14.95 -22.62
CA PHE A 209 10.37 -14.69 -21.51
C PHE A 209 8.91 -14.79 -21.97
N LEU A 210 8.55 -14.10 -23.06
CA LEU A 210 7.18 -14.11 -23.60
C LEU A 210 6.73 -15.50 -24.03
N GLU A 211 7.58 -16.30 -24.66
CA GLU A 211 7.24 -17.66 -25.10
C GLU A 211 6.73 -18.55 -23.95
N LYS A 212 7.22 -18.35 -22.71
CA LYS A 212 6.71 -19.05 -21.52
C LYS A 212 5.24 -18.73 -21.22
N GLY A 213 4.80 -17.50 -21.51
CA GLY A 213 3.45 -17.03 -21.25
C GLY A 213 2.40 -17.57 -22.23
N LEU A 214 2.81 -18.22 -23.32
CA LEU A 214 1.89 -18.88 -24.26
C LEU A 214 1.12 -20.04 -23.61
N PHE A 215 1.67 -20.64 -22.56
CA PHE A 215 1.08 -21.76 -21.81
C PHE A 215 0.25 -21.33 -20.59
N TYR A 216 0.01 -20.02 -20.42
CA TYR A 216 -0.81 -19.48 -19.34
C TYR A 216 -2.29 -19.32 -19.78
N PRO A 217 -3.22 -19.09 -18.84
CA PRO A 217 -4.63 -18.85 -19.13
C PRO A 217 -4.86 -17.74 -20.16
N SER A 218 -6.03 -17.75 -20.80
CA SER A 218 -6.35 -16.90 -21.96
C SER A 218 -6.00 -15.41 -21.79
N PRO A 219 -6.23 -14.73 -20.65
CA PRO A 219 -5.87 -13.31 -20.52
C PRO A 219 -4.37 -13.06 -20.73
N VAL A 220 -3.52 -13.91 -20.15
CA VAL A 220 -2.07 -13.84 -20.31
C VAL A 220 -1.69 -14.26 -21.73
N CYS A 221 -2.17 -15.41 -22.21
CA CYS A 221 -1.82 -15.91 -23.55
C CYS A 221 -2.14 -14.87 -24.65
N THR A 222 -3.30 -14.21 -24.58
CA THR A 222 -3.69 -13.15 -25.52
C THR A 222 -2.73 -11.97 -25.46
N TYR A 223 -2.47 -11.44 -24.25
CA TYR A 223 -1.50 -10.36 -24.05
C TYR A 223 -0.12 -10.71 -24.63
N ILE A 224 0.36 -11.91 -24.38
CA ILE A 224 1.66 -12.41 -24.85
C ILE A 224 1.71 -12.50 -26.38
N LYS A 225 0.66 -13.02 -27.02
CA LYS A 225 0.56 -13.10 -28.49
C LYS A 225 0.64 -11.71 -29.11
N GLU A 226 -0.07 -10.73 -28.56
CA GLU A 226 -0.03 -9.33 -29.02
C GLU A 226 1.39 -8.76 -28.92
N ARG A 227 2.05 -8.92 -27.76
CA ARG A 227 3.42 -8.42 -27.54
C ARG A 227 4.47 -9.13 -28.39
N LEU A 228 4.35 -10.43 -28.60
CA LEU A 228 5.22 -11.17 -29.53
C LEU A 228 5.06 -10.65 -30.96
N LEU A 229 3.83 -10.38 -31.41
CA LEU A 229 3.59 -9.83 -32.74
C LEU A 229 4.22 -8.45 -32.91
N GLU A 230 4.08 -7.57 -31.92
CA GLU A 230 4.71 -6.24 -31.91
C GLU A 230 6.24 -6.36 -32.00
N LEU A 231 6.87 -7.19 -31.18
CA LEU A 231 8.32 -7.40 -31.21
C LEU A 231 8.79 -8.00 -32.54
N HIS A 232 8.05 -8.96 -33.10
CA HIS A 232 8.38 -9.54 -34.40
C HIS A 232 8.24 -8.53 -35.54
N CYS A 233 7.21 -7.67 -35.51
CA CYS A 233 7.07 -6.55 -36.43
C CYS A 233 8.25 -5.58 -36.35
N LEU A 234 8.66 -5.20 -35.14
CA LEU A 234 9.74 -4.24 -34.90
C LEU A 234 11.12 -4.81 -35.28
N CYS A 235 11.38 -6.09 -34.99
CA CYS A 235 12.69 -6.70 -35.24
C CYS A 235 12.87 -7.28 -36.65
N LYS A 236 11.80 -7.74 -37.31
CA LYS A 236 11.87 -8.49 -38.59
C LYS A 236 11.00 -7.90 -39.72
N GLY A 237 10.29 -6.81 -39.45
CA GLY A 237 9.36 -6.18 -40.38
C GLY A 237 8.02 -6.93 -40.53
N TYR A 238 7.04 -6.25 -41.15
CA TYR A 238 5.64 -6.69 -41.28
C TYR A 238 5.45 -8.11 -41.87
N ARG A 239 6.33 -8.55 -42.77
CA ARG A 239 6.22 -9.87 -43.44
C ARG A 239 6.44 -11.05 -42.50
N ALA A 240 7.23 -10.90 -41.44
CA ALA A 240 7.48 -11.95 -40.46
C ALA A 240 6.30 -12.10 -39.47
N ALA A 241 5.70 -10.98 -39.05
CA ALA A 241 4.54 -11.00 -38.15
C ALA A 241 3.31 -11.66 -38.79
N LYS A 242 3.06 -11.43 -40.10
CA LYS A 242 1.95 -12.08 -40.82
C LYS A 242 2.07 -13.62 -40.86
N LYS A 243 3.29 -14.16 -40.90
CA LYS A 243 3.53 -15.62 -40.80
C LYS A 243 3.26 -16.17 -39.40
N PHE A 244 3.51 -15.40 -38.34
CA PHE A 244 3.24 -15.82 -36.97
C PHE A 244 1.72 -15.87 -36.69
N VAL A 245 0.97 -14.85 -37.14
CA VAL A 245 -0.52 -14.82 -37.04
C VAL A 245 -1.18 -15.98 -37.79
N SER A 246 -0.59 -16.45 -38.88
CA SER A 246 -1.19 -17.52 -39.70
C SER A 246 -0.89 -18.94 -39.23
N CYS A 247 0.04 -19.11 -38.27
CA CYS A 247 0.39 -20.42 -37.69
C CYS A 247 -0.09 -20.60 -36.24
N SER A 248 -0.74 -19.59 -35.64
CA SER A 248 -1.23 -19.58 -34.26
C SER A 248 -2.75 -19.79 -34.19
#